data_AF-A0A2W0CC45-F1
#
_entry.id   AF-A0A2W0CC45-F1
#
_cell.length_a   1.000
_cell.length_b   1.000
_cell.length_c   1.000
_cell.angle_alpha   90.00
_cell.angle_beta   90.00
_cell.angle_gamma   90.00
#
_symmetry.space_group_name_H-M   'P 1'
#
loop_
_entity.id
_entity.type
_entity.pdbx_description
1 polymer ?
#
loop_
_entity_poly.entity_id
_entity_poly.type
_entity_poly.pdbx_seq_one_letter_code
_entity_poly.pdbx_strand_id
1 'polypeptide(L)'
;MNNKYVCDIDGSIFSSEEELLRHLKEKYVTVFIDKKTDVSDIYELLKANFPEWEVNVRNGGGWYAEYIVNLKKDKTDIEQYYGNEKSETDNYHRYKGNPENNVDLISAIRWKVDKADELTEKIKSIGDFEDVYCSQFGHGYSSDEHYFQLCYKLQGENDYRSDNYYPWGRDITEEEFTESFKQYFVNKLEGLMTPRYTDGYFDTYTIDDVPIDALISRAKKVRLEIIE
;
A
#
# COMPACT_ATOMS: atom_id res chain seq x y z
N MET A 1 4.47 -43.21 34.61
CA MET A 1 4.58 -42.82 33.19
C MET A 1 4.55 -41.30 33.17
N ASN A 2 5.55 -40.65 32.57
CA ASN A 2 5.50 -39.20 32.40
C ASN A 2 4.57 -38.90 31.23
N ASN A 3 3.48 -38.20 31.52
CA ASN A 3 2.59 -37.71 30.48
C ASN A 3 3.36 -36.73 29.60
N LYS A 4 3.18 -36.82 28.28
CA LYS A 4 3.66 -35.82 27.32
C LYS A 4 2.49 -34.94 26.93
N TYR A 5 2.75 -33.65 26.79
CA TYR A 5 1.75 -32.66 26.44
C TYR A 5 2.04 -32.18 25.01
N VAL A 6 1.04 -32.17 24.14
CA VAL A 6 1.20 -31.76 22.75
C VAL A 6 0.35 -30.51 22.52
N CYS A 7 0.93 -29.48 21.91
CA CYS A 7 0.20 -28.31 21.45
C CYS A 7 -0.38 -28.59 20.06
N ASP A 8 -1.70 -28.75 19.95
CA ASP A 8 -2.34 -29.05 18.66
C ASP A 8 -2.30 -27.87 17.68
N ILE A 9 -1.94 -26.66 18.13
CA ILE A 9 -1.84 -25.46 17.31
C ILE A 9 -0.58 -25.48 16.43
N ASP A 10 0.55 -25.95 16.96
CA ASP A 10 1.85 -25.94 16.25
C ASP A 10 2.66 -27.24 16.33
N GLY A 11 2.08 -28.30 16.90
CA GLY A 11 2.69 -29.62 17.00
C GLY A 11 3.86 -29.71 17.98
N SER A 12 4.12 -28.67 18.79
CA SER A 12 5.18 -28.71 19.80
C SER A 12 4.85 -29.68 20.95
N ILE A 13 5.88 -30.32 21.51
CA ILE A 13 5.74 -31.37 22.54
C ILE A 13 6.49 -30.93 23.80
N PHE A 14 5.83 -31.02 24.94
CA PHE A 14 6.33 -30.56 26.24
C PHE A 14 6.36 -31.69 27.27
N SER A 15 7.26 -31.53 28.25
CA SER A 15 7.49 -32.51 29.31
C SER A 15 6.61 -32.29 30.55
N SER A 16 6.00 -31.12 30.66
CA SER A 16 5.00 -30.80 31.68
C SER A 16 3.89 -29.90 31.15
N GLU A 17 2.80 -29.81 31.93
CA GLU A 17 1.69 -28.89 31.66
C GLU A 17 2.13 -27.43 31.80
N GLU A 18 3.01 -27.09 32.75
CA GLU A 18 3.52 -25.73 32.91
C GLU A 18 4.32 -25.25 31.70
N GLU A 19 5.12 -26.13 31.09
CA GLU A 19 5.89 -25.80 29.88
C GLU A 19 4.96 -25.52 28.69
N LEU A 20 3.91 -26.34 28.51
CA LEU A 20 2.88 -26.10 27.50
C LEU A 20 2.17 -24.77 27.76
N LEU A 21 1.70 -24.51 28.99
CA LEU A 21 0.98 -23.29 29.33
C LEU A 21 1.85 -22.03 29.15
N ARG A 22 3.15 -22.09 29.45
CA ARG A 22 4.08 -20.98 29.20
C ARG A 22 4.25 -20.73 27.71
N HIS A 23 4.47 -21.79 26.92
CA HIS A 23 4.58 -21.69 25.46
C HIS A 23 3.30 -21.10 24.84
N LEU A 24 2.13 -21.56 25.28
CA LEU A 24 0.85 -21.03 24.83
C LEU A 24 0.71 -19.54 25.15
N LYS A 25 1.10 -19.13 26.36
CA LYS A 25 1.04 -17.72 26.77
C LYS A 25 2.01 -16.83 26.01
N GLU A 26 3.23 -17.30 25.75
CA GLU A 26 4.27 -16.51 25.06
C GLU A 26 4.01 -16.38 23.56
N LYS A 27 3.44 -17.43 22.94
CA LYS A 27 3.34 -17.52 21.47
C LYS A 27 1.94 -17.24 20.92
N TYR A 28 0.88 -17.49 21.69
CA TYR A 28 -0.50 -17.44 21.20
C TYR A 28 -1.44 -16.54 22.03
N VAL A 29 -1.01 -16.03 23.18
CA VAL A 29 -1.83 -15.15 24.00
C VAL A 29 -1.28 -13.74 23.97
N THR A 30 -2.04 -12.83 23.37
CA THR A 30 -1.81 -11.39 23.52
C THR A 30 -2.48 -10.92 24.81
N VAL A 31 -1.69 -10.36 25.74
CA VAL A 31 -2.23 -9.77 26.97
C VAL A 31 -2.94 -8.46 26.63
N PHE A 32 -4.25 -8.39 26.85
CA PHE A 32 -5.02 -7.16 26.75
C PHE A 32 -4.78 -6.32 28.01
N ILE A 33 -4.04 -5.22 27.88
CA ILE A 33 -3.87 -4.22 28.94
C ILE A 33 -4.86 -3.11 28.62
N ASP A 34 -5.84 -2.90 29.50
CA ASP A 34 -6.84 -1.81 29.40
C ASP A 34 -6.19 -0.44 29.70
N LYS A 35 -5.24 -0.06 28.85
CA LYS A 35 -4.65 1.26 28.76
C LYS A 35 -5.04 1.80 27.40
N LYS A 36 -5.81 2.88 27.39
CA LYS A 36 -5.96 3.73 26.21
C LYS A 36 -4.55 4.09 25.73
N THR A 37 -4.13 3.59 24.58
CA THR A 37 -2.80 3.85 24.01
C THR A 37 -2.63 5.36 23.82
N ASP A 38 -1.63 5.97 24.44
CA ASP A 38 -1.38 7.39 24.25
C ASP A 38 -0.73 7.62 22.86
N VAL A 39 -0.94 8.78 22.26
CA VAL A 39 -0.23 9.21 21.04
C VAL A 39 1.28 9.06 21.19
N SER A 40 1.81 9.33 22.39
CA SER A 40 3.21 9.15 22.73
C SER A 40 3.67 7.68 22.65
N ASP A 41 2.86 6.72 23.07
CA ASP A 41 3.18 5.29 22.97
C ASP A 41 3.29 4.84 21.50
N ILE A 42 2.37 5.30 20.65
CA ILE A 42 2.39 5.02 19.20
C ILE A 42 3.60 5.69 18.54
N TYR A 43 3.89 6.93 18.91
CA TYR A 43 5.06 7.66 18.39
C TYR A 43 6.37 6.93 18.70
N GLU A 44 6.60 6.55 19.96
CA GLU A 44 7.83 5.87 20.37
C GLU A 44 7.96 4.50 19.69
N LEU A 45 6.85 3.76 19.59
CA LEU A 45 6.80 2.47 18.88
C LEU A 45 7.20 2.63 17.41
N LEU A 46 6.62 3.62 16.71
CA LEU A 46 6.93 3.89 15.31
C LEU A 46 8.37 4.39 15.15
N LYS A 47 8.83 5.29 16.03
CA LYS A 47 10.18 5.83 15.94
C LYS A 47 11.25 4.76 16.17
N ALA A 48 10.99 3.80 17.06
CA ALA A 48 11.86 2.63 17.25
C ALA A 48 11.92 1.71 16.02
N ASN A 49 10.82 1.56 15.29
CA ASN A 49 10.72 0.67 14.12
C ASN A 49 11.10 1.33 12.80
N PHE A 50 11.01 2.65 12.71
CA PHE A 50 11.29 3.45 11.51
C PHE A 50 12.22 4.63 11.88
N PRO A 51 13.45 4.36 12.35
CA PRO A 51 14.34 5.38 12.91
C PRO A 51 14.73 6.47 11.91
N GLU A 52 14.81 6.12 10.63
CA GLU A 52 15.15 7.03 9.53
C GLU A 52 13.97 7.86 9.01
N TRP A 53 12.75 7.56 9.46
CA TRP A 53 11.56 8.29 9.06
C TRP A 53 11.26 9.40 10.08
N GLU A 54 10.78 10.54 9.58
CA GLU A 54 10.08 11.53 10.39
C GLU A 54 8.70 10.96 10.73
N VAL A 55 8.41 10.83 12.02
CA VAL A 55 7.16 10.27 12.52
C VAL A 55 6.34 11.40 13.13
N ASN A 56 5.08 11.52 12.72
CA ASN A 56 4.10 12.39 13.34
C ASN A 56 2.87 11.55 13.71
N VAL A 57 2.45 11.64 14.97
CA VAL A 57 1.24 10.99 15.46
C VAL A 57 0.38 12.05 16.11
N ARG A 58 -0.90 12.10 15.75
CA ARG A 58 -1.86 13.06 16.30
C ARG A 58 -3.20 12.39 16.58
N ASN A 59 -3.94 12.94 17.55
CA ASN A 59 -5.33 12.55 17.77
C ASN A 59 -6.19 12.95 16.58
N GLY A 60 -7.03 12.04 16.10
CA GLY A 60 -7.95 12.23 14.98
C GLY A 60 -9.27 12.92 15.35
N GLY A 61 -9.53 13.17 16.65
CA GLY A 61 -10.68 13.93 17.11
C GLY A 61 -12.01 13.17 17.18
N GLY A 62 -12.03 11.87 16.90
CA GLY A 62 -13.14 10.98 17.23
C GLY A 62 -14.41 11.19 16.39
N TRP A 63 -14.34 10.79 15.10
CA TRP A 63 -15.50 10.34 14.32
C TRP A 63 -15.06 9.44 13.14
N TYR A 64 -13.94 9.77 12.49
CA TYR A 64 -13.38 8.99 11.38
C TYR A 64 -12.10 8.23 11.74
N ALA A 65 -11.28 8.80 12.62
CA ALA A 65 -10.06 8.20 13.16
C ALA A 65 -9.88 8.62 14.63
N GLU A 66 -9.40 7.70 15.45
CA GLU A 66 -8.92 7.98 16.79
C GLU A 66 -7.48 8.53 16.74
N TYR A 67 -6.65 7.96 15.87
CA TYR A 67 -5.26 8.37 15.65
C TYR A 67 -4.97 8.54 14.16
N ILE A 68 -4.14 9.53 13.84
CA ILE A 68 -3.59 9.74 12.51
C ILE A 68 -2.08 9.63 12.65
N VAL A 69 -1.50 8.74 11.86
CA VAL A 69 -0.07 8.47 11.81
C VAL A 69 0.44 8.91 10.45
N ASN A 70 1.54 9.65 10.46
CA ASN A 70 2.21 10.13 9.27
C ASN A 70 3.69 9.80 9.36
N LEU A 71 4.22 9.12 8.35
CA LEU A 71 5.65 8.81 8.23
C LEU A 71 6.18 9.45 6.97
N LYS A 72 7.24 10.25 7.10
CA LYS A 72 7.91 10.90 5.97
C LYS A 72 9.37 10.50 5.88
N LYS A 73 9.83 10.18 4.67
CA LYS A 73 11.25 9.99 4.35
C LYS A 73 11.48 10.44 2.92
N ASP A 74 12.49 11.29 2.73
CA ASP A 74 12.82 11.89 1.44
C ASP A 74 11.61 12.54 0.76
N LYS A 75 11.11 11.97 -0.34
CA LYS A 75 9.95 12.46 -1.08
C LYS A 75 8.67 11.65 -0.82
N THR A 76 8.71 10.68 0.09
CA THR A 76 7.62 9.74 0.36
C THR A 76 6.89 10.09 1.65
N ASP A 77 5.56 10.11 1.56
CA ASP A 77 4.64 10.41 2.65
C ASP A 77 3.61 9.27 2.85
N ILE A 78 3.66 8.59 3.99
CA ILE A 78 2.72 7.52 4.33
C ILE A 78 1.80 8.03 5.43
N GLU A 79 0.55 8.32 5.09
CA GLU A 79 -0.49 8.66 6.05
C GLU A 79 -1.41 7.47 6.29
N GLN A 80 -1.72 7.18 7.55
CA GLN A 80 -2.66 6.14 7.94
C GLN A 80 -3.56 6.60 9.07
N TYR A 81 -4.83 6.27 8.90
CA TYR A 81 -5.91 6.56 9.84
C TYR A 81 -6.23 5.29 10.64
N TYR A 82 -6.28 5.41 11.96
CA TYR A 82 -6.59 4.32 12.88
C TYR A 82 -7.76 4.73 13.76
N GLY A 83 -8.74 3.84 13.93
CA GLY A 83 -9.93 4.12 14.72
C GLY A 83 -10.47 2.86 15.37
N ASN A 84 -11.23 3.04 16.44
CA ASN A 84 -11.77 1.97 17.26
C ASN A 84 -13.25 1.77 16.88
N GLU A 85 -13.54 1.02 15.82
CA GLU A 85 -14.94 0.70 15.49
C GLU A 85 -15.17 -0.80 15.41
N LYS A 86 -15.73 -1.32 16.50
CA LYS A 86 -16.60 -2.50 16.55
C LYS A 86 -17.95 -2.24 15.82
N SER A 87 -17.93 -1.57 14.68
CA SER A 87 -19.14 -1.28 13.88
C SER A 87 -19.30 -2.37 12.84
N GLU A 88 -20.15 -3.36 13.12
CA GLU A 88 -20.51 -4.45 12.19
C GLU A 88 -21.29 -3.94 10.96
N THR A 89 -21.66 -2.65 10.91
CA THR A 89 -22.58 -2.09 9.90
C THR A 89 -21.92 -1.25 8.81
N ASP A 90 -20.63 -0.94 8.90
CA ASP A 90 -19.93 -0.21 7.83
C ASP A 90 -18.88 -1.09 7.16
N ASN A 91 -19.19 -1.53 5.94
CA ASN A 91 -18.24 -2.14 5.00
C ASN A 91 -17.02 -1.24 4.68
N TYR A 92 -17.05 0.01 5.15
CA TYR A 92 -16.03 1.04 4.97
C TYR A 92 -14.75 0.82 5.81
N HIS A 93 -14.78 -0.06 6.82
CA HIS A 93 -13.83 0.03 7.94
C HIS A 93 -13.14 -1.28 8.35
N ARG A 94 -13.17 -2.32 7.51
CA ARG A 94 -12.61 -3.64 7.87
C ARG A 94 -11.12 -3.66 8.24
N TYR A 95 -10.37 -2.59 7.98
CA TYR A 95 -8.94 -2.53 8.31
C TYR A 95 -8.51 -1.21 8.94
N LYS A 96 -9.38 -0.59 9.75
CA LYS A 96 -8.90 0.31 10.82
C LYS A 96 -8.15 -0.58 11.82
N GLY A 97 -6.84 -0.73 11.62
CA GLY A 97 -5.99 -1.42 12.59
C GLY A 97 -6.27 -0.80 13.96
N ASN A 98 -6.66 -1.61 14.93
CA ASN A 98 -6.77 -1.11 16.28
C ASN A 98 -5.34 -0.82 16.76
N PRO A 99 -4.97 0.43 17.11
CA PRO A 99 -3.64 0.71 17.62
C PRO A 99 -3.36 -0.01 18.96
N GLU A 100 -4.37 -0.61 19.59
CA GLU A 100 -4.20 -1.55 20.70
C GLU A 100 -3.46 -2.84 20.27
N ASN A 101 -3.49 -3.20 18.98
CA ASN A 101 -2.68 -4.26 18.38
C ASN A 101 -1.42 -3.69 17.72
N ASN A 102 -0.43 -3.34 18.55
CA ASN A 102 0.86 -2.79 18.10
C ASN A 102 1.54 -3.56 16.94
N VAL A 103 1.32 -4.88 16.84
CA VAL A 103 1.84 -5.73 15.75
C VAL A 103 1.16 -5.42 14.41
N ASP A 104 -0.16 -5.20 14.41
CA ASP A 104 -0.93 -4.91 13.20
C ASP A 104 -0.58 -3.51 12.66
N LEU A 105 -0.34 -2.55 13.56
CA LEU A 105 0.12 -1.20 13.23
C LEU A 105 1.44 -1.24 12.45
N ILE A 106 2.47 -1.85 13.04
CA ILE A 106 3.81 -1.90 12.46
C ILE A 106 3.81 -2.69 11.16
N SER A 107 3.13 -3.84 11.13
CA SER A 107 3.05 -4.66 9.91
C SER A 107 2.36 -3.92 8.78
N ALA A 108 1.27 -3.20 9.05
CA ALA A 108 0.55 -2.44 8.04
C ALA A 108 1.33 -1.23 7.50
N ILE A 109 2.16 -0.57 8.32
CA ILE A 109 3.02 0.53 7.86
C ILE A 109 4.22 -0.03 7.09
N ARG A 110 4.82 -1.12 7.59
CA ARG A 110 5.93 -1.79 6.92
C ARG A 110 5.54 -2.24 5.52
N TRP A 111 4.38 -2.88 5.38
CA TRP A 111 3.86 -3.28 4.07
C TRP A 111 3.74 -2.10 3.11
N LYS A 112 3.29 -0.92 3.57
CA LYS A 112 3.18 0.27 2.71
C LYS A 112 4.54 0.80 2.29
N VAL A 113 5.49 0.87 3.21
CA VAL A 113 6.88 1.26 2.92
C VAL A 113 7.48 0.30 1.88
N ASP A 114 7.45 -1.00 2.17
CA ASP A 114 8.04 -2.02 1.32
C ASP A 114 7.36 -2.03 -0.06
N LYS A 115 6.03 -1.87 -0.12
CA LYS A 115 5.29 -1.79 -1.38
C LYS A 115 5.60 -0.50 -2.15
N ALA A 116 5.75 0.64 -1.49
CA ALA A 116 6.16 1.88 -2.15
C ALA A 116 7.55 1.75 -2.81
N ASP A 117 8.50 1.12 -2.10
CA ASP A 117 9.83 0.84 -2.62
C ASP A 117 9.78 -0.16 -3.79
N GLU A 118 9.04 -1.25 -3.65
CA GLU A 118 8.82 -2.26 -4.70
C GLU A 118 8.28 -1.63 -5.99
N LEU A 119 7.20 -0.84 -5.90
CA LEU A 119 6.59 -0.18 -7.05
C LEU A 119 7.54 0.83 -7.69
N THR A 120 8.30 1.57 -6.87
CA THR A 120 9.29 2.56 -7.34
C THR A 120 10.41 1.88 -8.13
N GLU A 121 11.03 0.84 -7.59
CA GLU A 121 12.09 0.09 -8.26
C GLU A 121 11.57 -0.62 -9.52
N LYS A 122 10.33 -1.11 -9.47
CA LYS A 122 9.72 -1.75 -10.63
C LYS A 122 9.51 -0.76 -11.78
N ILE A 123 9.01 0.44 -11.52
CA ILE A 123 8.90 1.48 -12.56
C ILE A 123 10.27 1.85 -13.11
N LYS A 124 11.29 2.03 -12.26
CA LYS A 124 12.67 2.28 -12.72
C LYS A 124 13.19 1.18 -13.65
N SER A 125 12.76 -0.07 -13.46
CA SER A 125 13.22 -1.21 -14.27
C SER A 125 12.61 -1.29 -15.68
N ILE A 126 11.48 -0.62 -15.93
CA ILE A 126 10.71 -0.77 -17.19
C ILE A 126 10.87 0.40 -18.16
N GLY A 127 11.56 1.48 -17.78
CA GLY A 127 11.75 2.63 -18.66
C GLY A 127 12.94 3.51 -18.29
N ASP A 128 13.30 4.42 -19.20
CA ASP A 128 14.33 5.44 -18.98
C ASP A 128 13.74 6.64 -18.24
N PHE A 129 13.78 6.59 -16.92
CA PHE A 129 13.36 7.66 -16.03
C PHE A 129 14.58 8.39 -15.45
N GLU A 130 14.53 9.72 -15.37
CA GLU A 130 15.53 10.53 -14.67
C GLU A 130 15.36 10.41 -13.15
N ASP A 131 14.11 10.33 -12.69
CA ASP A 131 13.76 10.17 -11.28
C ASP A 131 12.41 9.47 -11.14
N VAL A 132 12.27 8.63 -10.12
CA VAL A 132 11.04 7.92 -9.77
C VAL A 132 10.97 7.77 -8.26
N TYR A 133 9.82 8.12 -7.69
CA TYR A 133 9.54 7.93 -6.27
C TYR A 133 8.04 7.76 -6.03
N CYS A 134 7.69 7.03 -4.98
CA CYS A 134 6.34 7.09 -4.44
C CYS A 134 6.21 8.35 -3.58
N SER A 135 5.31 9.26 -3.96
CA SER A 135 5.09 10.51 -3.23
C SER A 135 4.20 10.31 -2.02
N GLN A 136 3.16 9.49 -2.15
CA GLN A 136 2.25 9.23 -1.04
C GLN A 136 1.54 7.88 -1.12
N PHE A 137 1.15 7.39 0.06
CA PHE A 137 0.02 6.46 0.19
C PHE A 137 -1.22 7.24 0.63
N GLY A 138 -2.25 7.28 -0.22
CA GLY A 138 -3.49 8.02 -0.01
C GLY A 138 -4.70 7.13 0.25
N HIS A 139 -5.74 7.73 0.84
CA HIS A 139 -7.03 7.08 1.11
C HIS A 139 -8.10 7.66 0.21
N GLY A 140 -8.90 6.80 -0.42
CA GLY A 140 -10.10 7.20 -1.14
C GLY A 140 -11.39 6.96 -0.35
N TYR A 141 -12.52 7.07 -1.04
CA TYR A 141 -13.87 6.96 -0.49
C TYR A 141 -14.37 5.52 -0.34
N SER A 142 -13.59 4.50 -0.66
CA SER A 142 -13.97 3.11 -0.42
C SER A 142 -12.76 2.27 -0.04
N SER A 143 -13.00 1.07 0.46
CA SER A 143 -11.94 0.15 0.89
C SER A 143 -11.00 -0.27 -0.24
N ASP A 144 -11.37 -0.09 -1.50
CA ASP A 144 -10.56 -0.39 -2.69
C ASP A 144 -10.00 0.86 -3.36
N GLU A 145 -10.30 2.06 -2.85
CA GLU A 145 -9.81 3.34 -3.39
C GLU A 145 -8.54 3.85 -2.67
N HIS A 146 -7.84 3.01 -1.92
CA HIS A 146 -6.50 3.38 -1.41
C HIS A 146 -5.45 3.26 -2.52
N TYR A 147 -4.56 4.23 -2.60
CA TYR A 147 -3.59 4.31 -3.69
C TYR A 147 -2.17 4.67 -3.25
N PHE A 148 -1.22 4.23 -4.06
CA PHE A 148 0.13 4.77 -4.08
C PHE A 148 0.22 5.77 -5.23
N GLN A 149 0.58 7.02 -4.91
CA GLN A 149 0.85 8.02 -5.93
C GLN A 149 2.32 7.92 -6.34
N LEU A 150 2.54 7.48 -7.57
CA LEU A 150 3.86 7.29 -8.15
C LEU A 150 4.21 8.51 -8.98
N CYS A 151 5.28 9.19 -8.59
CA CYS A 151 5.80 10.36 -9.27
C CYS A 151 7.06 10.00 -10.04
N TYR A 152 7.16 10.47 -11.28
CA TYR A 152 8.28 10.15 -12.14
C TYR A 152 8.57 11.30 -13.10
N LYS A 153 9.83 11.36 -13.51
CA LYS A 153 10.34 12.31 -14.50
C LYS A 153 10.97 11.53 -15.64
N LEU A 154 10.41 11.68 -16.84
CA LEU A 154 10.94 11.03 -18.03
C LEU A 154 12.27 11.67 -18.46
N GLN A 155 13.17 10.87 -19.02
CA GLN A 155 14.47 11.36 -19.48
C GLN A 155 14.29 12.52 -20.50
N GLY A 156 14.82 13.69 -20.16
CA GLY A 156 14.77 14.87 -21.02
C GLY A 156 13.46 15.66 -20.99
N GLU A 157 12.52 15.31 -20.11
CA GLU A 157 11.40 16.18 -19.73
C GLU A 157 11.82 17.11 -18.58
N ASN A 158 11.17 18.26 -18.42
CA ASN A 158 11.45 19.19 -17.33
C ASN A 158 10.53 19.00 -16.13
N ASP A 159 9.34 18.44 -16.36
CA ASP A 159 8.26 18.38 -15.37
C ASP A 159 8.07 16.95 -14.86
N TYR A 160 7.61 16.84 -13.60
CA TYR A 160 7.18 15.57 -13.04
C TYR A 160 5.76 15.23 -13.48
N ARG A 161 5.52 13.94 -13.65
CA ARG A 161 4.19 13.35 -13.82
C ARG A 161 3.86 12.54 -12.58
N SER A 162 2.57 12.31 -12.34
CA SER A 162 2.08 11.51 -11.23
C SER A 162 0.94 10.62 -11.70
N ASP A 163 0.93 9.37 -11.25
CA ASP A 163 -0.19 8.47 -11.45
C ASP A 163 -0.57 7.78 -10.13
N ASN A 164 -1.86 7.51 -9.95
CA ASN A 164 -2.38 6.85 -8.75
C ASN A 164 -2.60 5.38 -9.06
N TYR A 165 -1.91 4.52 -8.31
CA TYR A 165 -2.04 3.08 -8.45
C TYR A 165 -2.78 2.50 -7.24
N TYR A 166 -3.80 1.67 -7.47
CA TYR A 166 -4.75 1.18 -6.46
C TYR A 166 -4.60 -0.33 -6.16
N PRO A 167 -3.48 -0.80 -5.56
CA PRO A 167 -3.26 -2.22 -5.29
C PRO A 167 -3.90 -2.71 -3.99
N TRP A 168 -4.63 -1.85 -3.26
CA TRP A 168 -5.02 -2.19 -1.89
C TRP A 168 -6.02 -3.37 -1.83
N GLY A 169 -5.67 -4.38 -1.05
CA GLY A 169 -6.52 -5.55 -0.82
C GLY A 169 -6.64 -6.52 -2.00
N ARG A 170 -5.82 -6.35 -3.04
CA ARG A 170 -5.82 -7.21 -4.23
C ARG A 170 -4.40 -7.68 -4.56
N ASP A 171 -4.27 -8.95 -4.90
CA ASP A 171 -3.07 -9.49 -5.52
C ASP A 171 -3.10 -9.07 -7.00
N ILE A 172 -2.55 -7.90 -7.31
CA ILE A 172 -2.27 -7.52 -8.70
C ILE A 172 -0.95 -8.20 -9.10
N THR A 173 -0.95 -8.84 -10.26
CA THR A 173 0.26 -9.43 -10.81
C THR A 173 1.24 -8.35 -11.25
N GLU A 174 2.53 -8.67 -11.19
CA GLU A 174 3.60 -7.79 -11.66
C GLU A 174 3.40 -7.34 -13.12
N GLU A 175 2.86 -8.23 -13.94
CA GLU A 175 2.53 -7.98 -15.34
C GLU A 175 1.46 -6.88 -15.46
N GLU A 176 0.31 -7.05 -14.79
CA GLU A 176 -0.78 -6.05 -14.77
C GLU A 176 -0.30 -4.66 -14.33
N PHE A 177 0.57 -4.58 -13.31
CA PHE A 177 1.17 -3.31 -12.90
C PHE A 177 1.99 -2.69 -14.03
N THR A 178 2.94 -3.43 -14.58
CA THR A 178 3.85 -2.91 -15.62
C THR A 178 3.13 -2.52 -16.91
N GLU A 179 2.12 -3.29 -17.31
CA GLU A 179 1.29 -3.01 -18.48
C GLU A 179 0.59 -1.67 -18.36
N SER A 180 0.05 -1.34 -17.17
CA SER A 180 -0.63 -0.06 -16.93
C SER A 180 0.27 1.17 -17.09
N PHE A 181 1.60 1.00 -16.93
CA PHE A 181 2.58 2.07 -17.08
C PHE A 181 3.16 2.19 -18.50
N LYS A 182 2.92 1.23 -19.41
CA LYS A 182 3.53 1.20 -20.75
C LYS A 182 3.41 2.51 -21.50
N GLN A 183 2.26 3.16 -21.40
CA GLN A 183 1.97 4.44 -22.05
C GLN A 183 3.04 5.54 -21.81
N TYR A 184 3.75 5.48 -20.68
CA TYR A 184 4.76 6.47 -20.31
C TYR A 184 6.15 6.22 -20.92
N PHE A 185 6.48 4.98 -21.31
CA PHE A 185 7.84 4.63 -21.74
C PHE A 185 7.92 3.98 -23.13
N VAL A 186 6.84 3.42 -23.68
CA VAL A 186 6.88 2.76 -25.01
C VAL A 186 6.67 3.73 -26.16
N ASN A 187 7.58 3.80 -27.13
CA ASN A 187 7.45 4.73 -28.28
C ASN A 187 6.64 4.17 -29.45
N LYS A 188 6.20 2.91 -29.35
CA LYS A 188 5.44 2.19 -30.35
C LYS A 188 4.44 1.28 -29.64
N LEU A 189 3.17 1.38 -30.02
CA LEU A 189 2.11 0.46 -29.65
C LEU A 189 1.52 -0.11 -30.95
N GLU A 190 1.38 -1.43 -31.01
CA GLU A 190 0.72 -2.15 -32.11
C GLU A 190 -0.27 -3.10 -31.46
N GLY A 191 -1.53 -3.10 -31.92
CA GLY A 191 -2.58 -3.87 -31.29
C GLY A 191 -3.98 -3.43 -31.73
N LEU A 192 -5.00 -3.98 -31.10
CA LEU A 192 -6.39 -3.62 -31.35
C LEU A 192 -6.74 -2.30 -30.66
N MET A 193 -7.16 -1.31 -31.46
CA MET A 193 -7.64 -0.04 -30.93
C MET A 193 -9.08 -0.16 -30.43
N THR A 194 -9.34 0.17 -29.16
CA THR A 194 -10.69 0.15 -28.58
C THR A 194 -11.00 1.44 -27.80
N PRO A 195 -12.26 1.92 -27.78
CA PRO A 195 -12.65 3.05 -26.94
C PRO A 195 -12.74 2.62 -25.47
N ARG A 196 -12.16 3.40 -24.56
CA ARG A 196 -12.26 3.22 -23.10
C ARG A 196 -13.28 4.19 -22.52
N TYR A 197 -14.11 3.67 -21.61
CA TYR A 197 -15.08 4.45 -20.87
C TYR A 197 -14.84 4.30 -19.37
N THR A 198 -14.80 5.42 -18.65
CA THR A 198 -14.70 5.48 -17.18
C THR A 198 -15.98 6.09 -16.66
N ASP A 199 -16.66 5.40 -15.74
CA ASP A 199 -17.96 5.82 -15.17
C ASP A 199 -19.04 6.17 -16.20
N GLY A 200 -19.03 5.48 -17.34
CA GLY A 200 -19.98 5.69 -18.44
C GLY A 200 -19.65 6.87 -19.36
N TYR A 201 -18.54 7.58 -19.12
CA TYR A 201 -18.05 8.65 -19.98
C TYR A 201 -16.89 8.16 -20.82
N PHE A 202 -16.84 8.59 -22.09
CA PHE A 202 -15.67 8.37 -22.92
C PHE A 202 -14.47 9.07 -22.30
N ASP A 203 -13.39 8.32 -22.14
CA ASP A 203 -12.17 8.75 -21.47
C ASP A 203 -11.04 8.91 -22.50
N THR A 204 -10.66 7.79 -23.14
CA THR A 204 -9.55 7.74 -24.09
C THR A 204 -9.71 6.54 -25.04
N TYR A 205 -8.76 6.35 -25.94
CA TYR A 205 -8.60 5.10 -26.67
C TYR A 205 -7.50 4.25 -26.02
N THR A 206 -7.61 2.94 -26.16
CA THR A 206 -6.55 1.98 -25.80
C THR A 206 -6.05 1.26 -27.04
N ILE A 207 -4.81 0.76 -26.99
CA ILE A 207 -4.27 -0.25 -27.90
C ILE A 207 -3.87 -1.45 -27.04
N ASP A 208 -4.53 -2.60 -27.21
CA ASP A 208 -4.38 -3.78 -26.33
C ASP A 208 -4.45 -3.41 -24.85
N ASP A 209 -5.53 -2.72 -24.46
CA ASP A 209 -5.81 -2.23 -23.10
C ASP A 209 -4.83 -1.17 -22.52
N VAL A 210 -3.79 -0.79 -23.26
CA VAL A 210 -2.89 0.31 -22.87
C VAL A 210 -3.50 1.66 -23.31
N PRO A 211 -3.81 2.58 -22.38
CA PRO A 211 -4.29 3.92 -22.73
C PRO A 211 -3.26 4.70 -23.54
N ILE A 212 -3.70 5.44 -24.56
CA ILE A 212 -2.78 6.13 -25.48
C ILE A 212 -2.62 7.62 -25.20
N ASP A 213 -3.41 8.19 -24.28
CA ASP A 213 -3.42 9.62 -23.97
C ASP A 213 -2.08 10.10 -23.41
N ALA A 214 -1.48 9.37 -22.46
CA ALA A 214 -0.16 9.73 -21.96
C ALA A 214 0.92 9.63 -23.07
N LEU A 215 0.83 8.60 -23.93
CA LEU A 215 1.73 8.42 -25.07
C LEU A 215 1.63 9.58 -26.06
N ILE A 216 0.41 10.04 -26.36
CA ILE A 216 0.18 11.18 -27.25
C ILE A 216 0.69 12.46 -26.59
N SER A 217 0.43 12.66 -25.29
CA SER A 217 0.80 13.89 -24.57
C SER A 217 2.31 14.15 -24.55
N ARG A 218 3.13 13.10 -24.55
CA ARG A 218 4.61 13.19 -24.56
C ARG A 218 5.21 13.27 -25.96
N ALA A 219 4.44 12.95 -27.00
CA ALA A 219 4.94 12.89 -28.36
C ALA A 219 4.99 14.29 -29.03
N LYS A 220 6.17 14.70 -29.52
CA LYS A 220 6.30 15.93 -30.33
C LYS A 220 5.71 15.78 -31.73
N LYS A 221 5.70 14.55 -32.25
CA LYS A 221 5.14 14.14 -33.54
C LYS A 221 4.64 12.71 -33.41
N VAL A 222 3.48 12.44 -33.99
CA VAL A 222 2.85 11.10 -33.99
C VAL A 222 2.69 10.64 -35.44
N ARG A 223 2.89 9.34 -35.68
CA ARG A 223 2.47 8.66 -36.91
C ARG A 223 1.43 7.61 -36.51
N LEU A 224 0.24 7.72 -37.07
CA LEU A 224 -0.76 6.67 -37.01
C LEU A 224 -0.68 5.86 -38.30
N GLU A 225 -0.52 4.55 -38.18
CA GLU A 225 -0.53 3.60 -39.29
C GLU A 225 -1.69 2.64 -39.07
N ILE A 226 -2.63 2.61 -40.02
CA ILE A 226 -3.77 1.71 -40.00
C ILE A 226 -3.37 0.49 -40.83
N ILE A 227 -3.33 -0.67 -40.17
CA ILE A 227 -3.01 -1.96 -40.79
C ILE A 227 -4.32 -2.76 -40.83
N GLU A 228 -4.84 -3.01 -42.04
CA GLU A 228 -6.05 -3.79 -42.30
C GLU A 228 -5.74 -5.22 -42.76
#